data_AF-A0AA39ZI13-F1
#
_entry.id   AF-A0AA39ZI13-F1
#
_cell.length_a   1.000
_cell.length_b   1.000
_cell.length_c   1.000
_cell.angle_alpha   90.00
_cell.angle_beta   90.00
_cell.angle_gamma   90.00
#
_symmetry.space_group_name_H-M   'P 1'
#
loop_
_entity.id
_entity.type
_entity.pdbx_description
1 polymer ?
#
loop_
_entity_poly.entity_id
_entity_poly.type
_entity_poly.pdbx_seq_one_letter_code
_entity_poly.pdbx_strand_id
1 'polypeptide(L)'
;WFFARRYRKSQLFETDETSAGTSVLQSRPSQKAAYRPVTTVRGSSDTPLDFYLLDGTGDSEIISELQALGHLIKDHVENNYHVRSIRHDAPAIKETLRGFGLDERTQSQIATLSLDSRTRHVAIRWLLSRAIFFALDVHSAGGLSLLPPSIVEFVKALPLSGKSQNMNSPTARAFDAWRRLSVFLLHEKNQERTPLSPPSTITLQVETLQSALDRFLGCFVHEDKRARTDQIRNLEGVIRECVAFGYVLFSHPCNWRYVYTVEPRSSSADIVVMPGLERLSSRKGEPYDTPQVVVKP
;
A
#
# COMPACT_ATOMS: atom_id res chain seq x y z
N TRP A 1 -10.79 -8.23 -0.18
CA TRP A 1 -11.73 -9.13 -0.90
C TRP A 1 -11.42 -9.23 -2.40
N PHE A 2 -10.65 -8.30 -3.00
CA PHE A 2 -10.19 -8.42 -4.40
C PHE A 2 -8.97 -9.35 -4.56
N PHE A 3 -7.91 -9.19 -3.75
CA PHE A 3 -6.71 -10.06 -3.77
C PHE A 3 -7.01 -11.53 -3.42
N ALA A 4 -7.71 -11.77 -2.31
CA ALA A 4 -8.03 -13.13 -1.85
C ALA A 4 -8.89 -13.91 -2.87
N ARG A 5 -9.72 -13.23 -3.67
CA ARG A 5 -10.58 -13.87 -4.67
C ARG A 5 -9.81 -14.22 -5.96
N ARG A 6 -8.77 -13.46 -6.31
CA ARG A 6 -7.95 -13.69 -7.50
C ARG A 6 -6.93 -14.81 -7.26
N TYR A 7 -6.28 -14.83 -6.10
CA TYR A 7 -5.36 -15.91 -5.69
C TYR A 7 -6.08 -17.23 -5.38
N ARG A 8 -7.29 -17.19 -4.81
CA ARG A 8 -8.06 -18.42 -4.55
C ARG A 8 -8.66 -19.01 -5.84
N LYS A 9 -8.92 -18.19 -6.87
CA LYS A 9 -9.33 -18.68 -8.20
C LYS A 9 -8.21 -19.39 -8.96
N SER A 10 -6.94 -19.00 -8.79
CA SER A 10 -5.83 -19.72 -9.43
C SER A 10 -5.54 -21.07 -8.78
N GLN A 11 -5.85 -21.25 -7.49
CA GLN A 11 -5.68 -22.54 -6.79
C GLN A 11 -6.84 -23.54 -6.98
N LEU A 12 -8.05 -23.09 -7.34
CA LEU A 12 -9.23 -23.95 -7.47
C LEU A 12 -9.38 -24.61 -8.87
N PHE A 13 -8.47 -24.36 -9.81
CA PHE A 13 -8.54 -24.91 -11.18
C PHE A 13 -7.63 -26.12 -11.43
N GLU A 14 -7.00 -26.69 -10.40
CA GLU A 14 -6.26 -27.95 -10.48
C GLU A 14 -6.88 -29.02 -9.59
N THR A 15 -8.03 -29.58 -10.00
CA THR A 15 -8.47 -30.96 -9.72
C THR A 15 -9.85 -31.19 -10.33
N ASP A 16 -9.91 -31.83 -11.50
CA ASP A 16 -10.67 -33.06 -11.77
C ASP A 16 -10.68 -33.34 -13.29
N GLU A 17 -10.05 -34.43 -13.70
CA GLU A 17 -10.32 -35.10 -14.98
C GLU A 17 -10.89 -36.50 -14.72
N THR A 18 -12.08 -36.77 -15.26
CA THR A 18 -12.51 -38.01 -15.93
C THR A 18 -13.95 -37.77 -16.43
N SER A 19 -14.42 -38.11 -17.63
CA SER A 19 -13.91 -38.89 -18.76
C SER A 19 -14.84 -38.68 -19.98
N ALA A 20 -14.30 -38.95 -21.17
CA ALA A 20 -14.92 -39.39 -22.43
C ALA A 20 -15.38 -38.34 -23.48
N GLY A 21 -14.71 -38.39 -24.65
CA GLY A 21 -15.21 -37.80 -25.90
C GLY A 21 -14.12 -37.52 -26.94
N THR A 22 -13.76 -38.52 -27.75
CA THR A 22 -12.79 -38.48 -28.85
C THR A 22 -13.11 -37.43 -29.92
N SER A 23 -12.16 -36.58 -30.31
CA SER A 23 -11.99 -36.13 -31.70
C SER A 23 -10.60 -35.53 -31.95
N VAL A 24 -9.95 -36.03 -32.98
CA VAL A 24 -8.62 -35.65 -33.49
C VAL A 24 -8.75 -34.38 -34.33
N LEU A 25 -7.95 -33.35 -34.04
CA LEU A 25 -7.52 -32.33 -35.01
C LEU A 25 -6.20 -31.70 -34.53
N GLN A 26 -5.16 -31.87 -35.34
CA GLN A 26 -3.82 -31.31 -35.15
C GLN A 26 -3.80 -29.80 -35.44
N SER A 27 -3.24 -29.00 -34.53
CA SER A 27 -2.52 -27.76 -34.91
C SER A 27 -1.62 -27.20 -33.79
N ARG A 28 -0.31 -27.24 -34.05
CA ARG A 28 0.86 -26.45 -33.59
C ARG A 28 1.05 -26.07 -32.09
N PRO A 29 2.28 -26.24 -31.54
CA PRO A 29 2.55 -26.02 -30.12
C PRO A 29 2.77 -24.52 -29.80
N SER A 30 1.90 -23.96 -28.97
CA SER A 30 2.20 -22.77 -28.17
C SER A 30 3.00 -23.22 -26.95
N GLN A 31 4.24 -22.73 -26.82
CA GLN A 31 5.11 -22.95 -25.66
C GLN A 31 4.43 -22.41 -24.39
N LYS A 32 3.77 -23.30 -23.64
CA LYS A 32 3.47 -23.09 -22.22
C LYS A 32 4.76 -23.35 -21.45
N ALA A 33 5.18 -22.37 -20.64
CA ALA A 33 6.31 -22.52 -19.74
C ALA A 33 6.08 -23.74 -18.84
N ALA A 34 6.92 -24.76 -18.99
CA ALA A 34 6.84 -25.99 -18.23
C ALA A 34 7.12 -25.69 -16.75
N TYR A 35 6.17 -26.06 -15.89
CA TYR A 35 6.37 -26.18 -14.46
C TYR A 35 7.56 -27.14 -14.23
N ARG A 36 8.62 -26.68 -13.57
CA ARG A 36 9.70 -27.56 -13.12
C ARG A 36 9.39 -28.04 -11.71
N PRO A 37 9.19 -29.35 -11.48
CA PRO A 37 9.11 -29.86 -10.12
C PRO A 37 10.49 -29.68 -9.46
N VAL A 38 10.48 -29.29 -8.19
CA VAL A 38 11.68 -29.14 -7.37
C VAL A 38 12.33 -30.51 -7.21
N THR A 39 13.47 -30.71 -7.86
CA THR A 39 14.37 -31.82 -7.54
C THR A 39 14.82 -31.64 -6.10
N THR A 40 14.58 -32.63 -5.26
CA THR A 40 15.06 -32.68 -3.88
C THR A 40 16.59 -32.58 -3.86
N VAL A 41 17.10 -31.37 -3.64
CA VAL A 41 18.53 -31.12 -3.48
C VAL A 41 18.94 -31.55 -2.07
N ARG A 42 19.65 -32.69 -2.01
CA ARG A 42 20.47 -33.11 -0.88
C ARG A 42 21.38 -31.94 -0.49
N GLY A 43 21.38 -31.55 0.79
CA GLY A 43 22.05 -30.36 1.32
C GLY A 43 23.42 -30.07 0.68
N SER A 44 23.44 -29.07 -0.18
CA SER A 44 24.64 -28.37 -0.63
C SER A 44 24.75 -27.11 0.22
N SER A 45 25.82 -27.01 0.99
CA SER A 45 26.08 -25.98 2.00
C SER A 45 26.42 -24.60 1.43
N ASP A 46 25.87 -24.23 0.28
CA ASP A 46 26.18 -22.96 -0.39
C ASP A 46 24.99 -22.44 -1.21
N THR A 47 23.77 -22.60 -0.70
CA THR A 47 22.59 -22.00 -1.35
C THR A 47 22.62 -20.48 -1.13
N PRO A 48 22.73 -19.66 -2.19
CA PRO A 48 22.75 -18.21 -2.05
C PRO A 48 21.47 -17.69 -1.38
N LEU A 49 21.57 -16.67 -0.53
CA LEU A 49 20.42 -16.07 0.16
C LEU A 49 19.34 -15.55 -0.80
N ASP A 50 19.72 -15.24 -2.04
CA ASP A 50 18.81 -14.86 -3.13
C ASP A 50 17.72 -15.92 -3.40
N PHE A 51 17.97 -17.20 -3.09
CA PHE A 51 16.97 -18.28 -3.18
C PHE A 51 15.87 -18.18 -2.12
N TYR A 52 16.05 -17.35 -1.09
CA TYR A 52 15.04 -17.12 -0.05
C TYR A 52 14.34 -15.77 -0.21
N LEU A 53 14.48 -15.11 -1.36
CA LEU A 53 13.73 -13.89 -1.67
C LEU A 53 12.36 -14.23 -2.25
N LEU A 54 11.35 -13.43 -1.92
CA LEU A 54 10.02 -13.54 -2.53
C LEU A 54 10.03 -13.05 -3.97
N ASP A 55 9.16 -13.61 -4.81
CA ASP A 55 9.20 -13.36 -6.26
C ASP A 55 8.65 -11.99 -6.66
N GLY A 56 7.91 -11.31 -5.78
CA GLY A 56 7.41 -9.95 -5.98
C GLY A 56 6.39 -9.82 -7.11
N THR A 57 5.30 -9.10 -6.85
CA THR A 57 4.26 -8.82 -7.84
C THR A 57 4.80 -8.04 -9.04
N GLY A 58 4.28 -8.32 -10.24
CA GLY A 58 4.72 -7.63 -11.47
C GLY A 58 4.23 -6.18 -11.55
N ASP A 59 5.00 -5.31 -12.21
CA ASP A 59 4.72 -3.86 -12.29
C ASP A 59 3.30 -3.55 -12.80
N SER A 60 2.81 -4.27 -13.82
CA SER A 60 1.46 -4.09 -14.37
C SER A 60 0.35 -4.35 -13.36
N GLU A 61 0.55 -5.32 -12.47
CA GLU A 61 -0.41 -5.64 -11.41
C GLU A 61 -0.33 -4.59 -10.31
N ILE A 62 0.87 -4.16 -9.91
CA ILE A 62 1.06 -3.04 -8.96
C ILE A 62 0.36 -1.77 -9.47
N ILE A 63 0.54 -1.44 -10.76
CA ILE A 63 -0.10 -0.27 -11.40
C ILE A 63 -1.63 -0.40 -11.35
N SER A 64 -2.17 -1.54 -11.79
CA SER A 64 -3.61 -1.79 -11.83
C SER A 64 -4.24 -1.70 -10.44
N GLU A 65 -3.56 -2.23 -9.42
CA GLU A 65 -4.08 -2.26 -8.06
C GLU A 65 -4.03 -0.87 -7.42
N LEU A 66 -2.96 -0.10 -7.62
CA LEU A 66 -2.92 1.29 -7.15
C LEU A 66 -4.01 2.15 -7.79
N GLN A 67 -4.28 1.96 -9.08
CA GLN A 67 -5.39 2.62 -9.77
C GLN A 67 -6.75 2.21 -9.18
N ALA A 68 -6.97 0.91 -8.94
CA ALA A 68 -8.18 0.39 -8.31
C ALA A 68 -8.40 0.97 -6.91
N LEU A 69 -7.34 1.11 -6.11
CA LEU A 69 -7.42 1.78 -4.80
C LEU A 69 -7.77 3.27 -4.92
N GLY A 70 -7.26 3.95 -5.95
CA GLY A 70 -7.65 5.33 -6.24
C GLY A 70 -9.14 5.49 -6.55
N HIS A 71 -9.71 4.54 -7.29
CA HIS A 71 -11.16 4.47 -7.53
C HIS A 71 -11.92 4.14 -6.24
N LEU A 72 -11.46 3.17 -5.46
CA LEU A 72 -12.08 2.78 -4.19
C LEU A 72 -12.15 3.96 -3.21
N ILE A 73 -11.06 4.73 -3.07
CA ILE A 73 -11.03 5.93 -2.22
C ILE A 73 -11.99 6.99 -2.76
N LYS A 74 -12.03 7.20 -4.08
CA LYS A 74 -12.96 8.14 -4.71
C LYS A 74 -14.42 7.75 -4.40
N ASP A 75 -14.79 6.51 -4.66
CA ASP A 75 -16.14 6.00 -4.46
C ASP A 75 -16.54 6.06 -2.98
N HIS A 76 -15.62 5.72 -2.06
CA HIS A 76 -15.86 5.89 -0.63
C HIS A 76 -16.17 7.34 -0.29
N VAL A 77 -15.41 8.29 -0.84
CA VAL A 77 -15.62 9.71 -0.52
C VAL A 77 -16.96 10.23 -1.05
N GLU A 78 -17.28 9.93 -2.30
CA GLU A 78 -18.50 10.40 -2.95
C GLU A 78 -19.77 9.83 -2.30
N ASN A 79 -19.71 8.62 -1.76
CA ASN A 79 -20.87 7.94 -1.18
C ASN A 79 -21.06 8.16 0.33
N ASN A 80 -20.04 8.65 1.06
CA ASN A 80 -20.09 8.70 2.53
C ASN A 80 -19.94 10.11 3.12
N TYR A 81 -19.55 11.12 2.33
CA TYR A 81 -19.35 12.49 2.83
C TYR A 81 -20.10 13.53 2.00
N HIS A 82 -20.75 14.48 2.68
CA HIS A 82 -21.57 15.49 2.05
C HIS A 82 -20.79 16.78 1.72
N VAL A 83 -21.29 17.53 0.73
CA VAL A 83 -20.78 18.87 0.34
C VAL A 83 -21.55 20.05 0.96
N ARG A 84 -22.49 19.78 1.89
CA ARG A 84 -23.31 20.80 2.59
C ARG A 84 -22.46 21.71 3.50
N SER A 85 -22.93 22.92 3.80
CA SER A 85 -22.25 23.77 4.77
C SER A 85 -22.13 23.08 6.14
N ILE A 86 -21.02 23.31 6.84
CA ILE A 86 -20.76 22.78 8.18
C ILE A 86 -20.58 23.92 9.16
N ARG A 87 -20.74 23.63 10.46
CA ARG A 87 -20.61 24.63 11.54
C ARG A 87 -19.17 24.90 11.96
N HIS A 88 -18.21 24.10 11.50
CA HIS A 88 -16.80 24.21 11.86
C HIS A 88 -16.10 25.30 11.04
N ASP A 89 -15.15 25.98 11.67
CA ASP A 89 -14.27 26.95 11.03
C ASP A 89 -12.89 26.33 10.72
N ALA A 90 -12.03 27.09 10.03
CA ALA A 90 -10.72 26.59 9.60
C ALA A 90 -9.81 26.18 10.78
N PRO A 91 -9.74 26.94 11.89
CA PRO A 91 -9.01 26.50 13.09
C PRO A 91 -9.49 25.17 13.65
N ALA A 92 -10.81 24.97 13.79
CA ALA A 92 -11.37 23.72 14.29
C ALA A 92 -11.02 22.53 13.39
N ILE A 93 -11.14 22.69 12.06
CA ILE A 93 -10.75 21.65 11.11
C ILE A 93 -9.24 21.39 11.17
N LYS A 94 -8.41 22.44 11.23
CA LYS A 94 -6.94 22.31 11.33
C LYS A 94 -6.53 21.51 12.56
N GLU A 95 -7.20 21.68 13.69
CA GLU A 95 -6.94 20.92 14.91
C GLU A 95 -7.10 19.40 14.71
N THR A 96 -8.10 18.99 13.95
CA THR A 96 -8.35 17.56 13.66
C THR A 96 -7.27 16.92 12.79
N LEU A 97 -6.44 17.72 12.10
CA LEU A 97 -5.32 17.26 11.27
C LEU A 97 -4.03 17.04 12.08
N ARG A 98 -4.02 17.35 13.39
CA ARG A 98 -2.87 17.08 14.24
C ARG A 98 -2.61 15.59 14.38
N GLY A 99 -1.33 15.21 14.37
CA GLY A 99 -0.89 13.82 14.50
C GLY A 99 -0.63 13.09 13.17
N PHE A 100 -1.01 13.68 12.03
CA PHE A 100 -0.71 13.11 10.70
C PHE A 100 0.68 13.48 10.15
N GLY A 101 1.53 14.13 10.95
CA GLY A 101 2.89 14.52 10.52
C GLY A 101 2.92 15.56 9.40
N LEU A 102 1.85 16.34 9.24
CA LEU A 102 1.73 17.38 8.22
C LEU A 102 2.33 18.70 8.73
N ASP A 103 3.01 19.44 7.86
CA ASP A 103 3.47 20.81 8.17
C ASP A 103 2.28 21.79 8.26
N GLU A 104 2.53 22.95 8.88
CA GLU A 104 1.49 23.93 9.15
C GLU A 104 0.80 24.46 7.89
N ARG A 105 1.56 24.67 6.81
CA ARG A 105 1.03 25.18 5.54
C ARG A 105 0.08 24.16 4.92
N THR A 106 0.49 22.89 4.90
CA THR A 106 -0.33 21.78 4.40
C THR A 106 -1.61 21.64 5.22
N GLN A 107 -1.54 21.71 6.54
CA GLN A 107 -2.72 21.65 7.40
C GLN A 107 -3.71 22.80 7.11
N SER A 108 -3.20 24.03 6.99
CA SER A 108 -4.03 25.20 6.64
C SER A 108 -4.68 25.05 5.26
N GLN A 109 -3.93 24.59 4.25
CA GLN A 109 -4.47 24.40 2.90
C GLN A 109 -5.60 23.36 2.87
N ILE A 110 -5.43 22.22 3.54
CA ILE A 110 -6.44 21.17 3.60
C ILE A 110 -7.66 21.60 4.41
N ALA A 111 -7.48 22.36 5.49
CA ALA A 111 -8.59 22.97 6.21
C ALA A 111 -9.42 23.91 5.32
N THR A 112 -8.76 24.77 4.53
CA THR A 112 -9.46 25.66 3.58
C THR A 112 -10.20 24.88 2.49
N LEU A 113 -9.54 23.91 1.84
CA LEU A 113 -10.16 23.11 0.77
C LEU A 113 -11.30 22.24 1.27
N SER A 114 -11.22 21.73 2.50
CA SER A 114 -12.29 20.91 3.08
C SER A 114 -13.53 21.70 3.46
N LEU A 115 -13.40 22.99 3.78
CA LEU A 115 -14.55 23.86 4.07
C LEU A 115 -15.31 24.25 2.80
N ASP A 116 -14.62 24.44 1.68
CA ASP A 116 -15.27 24.75 0.40
C ASP A 116 -15.96 23.50 -0.19
N SER A 117 -17.27 23.59 -0.37
CA SER A 117 -18.12 22.56 -1.00
C SER A 117 -17.59 22.02 -2.34
N ARG A 118 -16.87 22.83 -3.14
CA ARG A 118 -16.37 22.45 -4.46
C ARG A 118 -15.08 21.64 -4.39
N THR A 119 -14.28 21.85 -3.36
CA THR A 119 -12.95 21.23 -3.20
C THR A 119 -12.90 20.22 -2.05
N ARG A 120 -13.98 20.10 -1.28
CA ARG A 120 -14.05 19.22 -0.12
C ARG A 120 -13.72 17.76 -0.40
N HIS A 121 -14.36 17.16 -1.40
CA HIS A 121 -14.09 15.77 -1.74
C HIS A 121 -12.63 15.57 -2.16
N VAL A 122 -12.03 16.56 -2.82
CA VAL A 122 -10.61 16.52 -3.17
C VAL A 122 -9.73 16.54 -1.92
N ALA A 123 -10.03 17.42 -0.96
CA ALA A 123 -9.31 17.48 0.32
C ALA A 123 -9.44 16.17 1.14
N ILE A 124 -10.64 15.58 1.18
CA ILE A 124 -10.89 14.31 1.88
C ILE A 124 -10.10 13.17 1.21
N ARG A 125 -10.16 13.08 -0.13
CA ARG A 125 -9.42 12.05 -0.90
C ARG A 125 -7.91 12.17 -0.66
N TRP A 126 -7.38 13.39 -0.71
CA TRP A 126 -5.99 13.67 -0.40
C TRP A 126 -5.61 13.18 1.00
N LEU A 127 -6.40 13.52 2.04
CA LEU A 127 -6.07 13.14 3.41
C LEU A 127 -6.12 11.62 3.61
N LEU A 128 -7.16 10.95 3.11
CA LEU A 128 -7.30 9.50 3.18
C LEU A 128 -6.09 8.81 2.54
N SER A 129 -5.79 9.19 1.30
CA SER A 129 -4.67 8.64 0.55
C SER A 129 -3.35 8.89 1.28
N ARG A 130 -3.05 10.15 1.61
CA ARG A 130 -1.82 10.55 2.29
C ARG A 130 -1.63 9.81 3.62
N ALA A 131 -2.65 9.77 4.47
CA ALA A 131 -2.56 9.15 5.79
C ALA A 131 -2.37 7.63 5.71
N ILE A 132 -3.13 6.94 4.85
CA ILE A 132 -3.08 5.49 4.72
C ILE A 132 -1.73 5.03 4.13
N PHE A 133 -1.30 5.63 3.02
CA PHE A 133 -0.04 5.24 2.38
C PHE A 133 1.19 5.68 3.19
N PHE A 134 1.11 6.79 3.94
CA PHE A 134 2.15 7.15 4.91
C PHE A 134 2.24 6.13 6.06
N ALA A 135 1.11 5.64 6.55
CA ALA A 135 1.08 4.60 7.58
C ALA A 135 1.65 3.24 7.10
N LEU A 136 1.64 3.00 5.79
CA LEU A 136 2.23 1.82 5.13
C LEU A 136 3.69 1.99 4.71
N ASP A 137 4.25 3.18 4.85
CA ASP A 137 5.64 3.45 4.49
C ASP A 137 6.58 3.04 5.63
N VAL A 138 7.47 2.10 5.33
CA VAL A 138 8.46 1.57 6.28
C VAL A 138 9.43 2.63 6.78
N HIS A 139 9.66 3.69 6.00
CA HIS A 139 10.52 4.80 6.40
C HIS A 139 9.80 5.84 7.25
N SER A 140 8.48 5.71 7.39
CA SER A 140 7.60 6.61 8.12
C SER A 140 6.96 5.92 9.34
N ALA A 141 7.53 4.79 9.80
CA ALA A 141 6.99 4.00 10.89
C ALA A 141 6.83 4.83 12.18
N GLY A 142 5.61 4.86 12.70
CA GLY A 142 5.22 5.66 13.86
C GLY A 142 3.96 5.13 14.53
N GLY A 143 3.33 5.96 15.37
CA GLY A 143 2.17 5.54 16.18
C GLY A 143 0.92 5.15 15.37
N LEU A 144 0.81 5.59 14.12
CA LEU A 144 -0.29 5.25 13.21
C LEU A 144 0.09 4.18 12.18
N SER A 145 1.26 3.55 12.31
CA SER A 145 1.74 2.61 11.28
C SER A 145 0.84 1.39 11.14
N LEU A 146 0.66 0.96 9.89
CA LEU A 146 -0.04 -0.25 9.48
C LEU A 146 0.93 -1.40 9.13
N LEU A 147 2.21 -1.30 9.52
CA LEU A 147 3.21 -2.35 9.35
C LEU A 147 3.22 -3.30 10.55
N PRO A 148 3.76 -4.52 10.43
CA PRO A 148 3.85 -5.43 11.57
C PRO A 148 4.55 -4.78 12.77
N PRO A 149 4.07 -4.96 14.02
CA PRO A 149 4.64 -4.29 15.19
C PRO A 149 6.14 -4.50 15.37
N SER A 150 6.64 -5.70 15.06
CA SER A 150 8.08 -6.02 15.10
C SER A 150 8.91 -5.17 14.14
N ILE A 151 8.36 -4.85 12.97
CA ILE A 151 9.00 -3.97 11.98
C ILE A 151 9.02 -2.54 12.49
N VAL A 152 7.91 -2.06 13.05
CA VAL A 152 7.80 -0.70 13.60
C VAL A 152 8.80 -0.48 14.73
N GLU A 153 8.89 -1.41 15.68
CA GLU A 153 9.84 -1.30 16.80
C GLU A 153 11.29 -1.39 16.34
N PHE A 154 11.60 -2.24 15.35
CA PHE A 154 12.94 -2.28 14.77
C PHE A 154 13.31 -0.94 14.11
N VAL A 155 12.43 -0.39 13.26
CA VAL A 155 12.69 0.89 12.56
C VAL A 155 12.92 2.02 13.56
N LYS A 156 12.13 2.09 14.64
CA LYS A 156 12.31 3.09 15.71
C LYS A 156 13.64 2.95 16.45
N ALA A 157 14.16 1.73 16.59
CA ALA A 157 15.43 1.47 17.26
C ALA A 157 16.65 1.81 16.40
N LEU A 158 16.48 1.98 15.08
CA LEU A 158 17.59 2.31 14.20
C LEU A 158 18.05 3.77 14.42
N PRO A 159 19.37 4.03 14.38
CA PRO A 159 19.92 5.39 14.43
C PRO A 159 19.78 6.08 13.07
N LEU A 160 18.60 6.03 12.45
CA LEU A 160 18.32 6.69 11.18
C LEU A 160 18.25 8.20 11.43
N SER A 161 19.40 8.86 11.34
CA SER A 161 19.49 10.31 11.39
C SER A 161 18.67 10.89 10.23
N GLY A 162 17.64 11.66 10.56
CA GLY A 162 16.66 12.13 9.61
C GLY A 162 17.29 12.93 8.45
N LYS A 163 16.69 12.75 7.28
CA LYS A 163 16.77 13.60 6.06
C LYS A 163 17.75 13.22 4.95
N SER A 164 18.63 12.23 5.12
CA SER A 164 19.39 11.67 3.99
C SER A 164 18.96 10.24 3.70
N GLN A 165 17.91 10.08 2.89
CA GLN A 165 17.61 8.80 2.22
C GLN A 165 18.62 8.56 1.09
N ASN A 166 19.92 8.64 1.38
CA ASN A 166 20.91 8.14 0.46
C ASN A 166 20.76 6.61 0.43
N MET A 167 20.03 6.11 -0.56
CA MET A 167 19.81 4.67 -0.78
C MET A 167 21.12 3.93 -1.06
N ASN A 168 22.19 4.65 -1.43
CA ASN A 168 23.54 4.11 -1.59
C ASN A 168 24.32 4.04 -0.27
N SER A 169 23.78 4.54 0.83
CA SER A 169 24.43 4.43 2.14
C SER A 169 24.48 2.97 2.60
N PRO A 170 25.56 2.55 3.30
CA PRO A 170 25.65 1.21 3.87
C PRO A 170 24.44 0.86 4.76
N THR A 171 23.95 1.83 5.53
CA THR A 171 22.76 1.66 6.39
C THR A 171 21.49 1.39 5.59
N ALA A 172 21.26 2.10 4.48
CA ALA A 172 20.10 1.86 3.62
C ALA A 172 20.15 0.47 2.96
N ARG A 173 21.33 0.03 2.52
CA ARG A 173 21.53 -1.32 1.96
C ARG A 173 21.33 -2.41 3.00
N ALA A 174 21.87 -2.24 4.20
CA ALA A 174 21.66 -3.17 5.31
C ALA A 174 20.18 -3.25 5.70
N PHE A 175 19.50 -2.12 5.74
CA PHE A 175 18.06 -2.05 6.01
C PHE A 175 17.23 -2.76 4.94
N ASP A 176 17.54 -2.57 3.66
CA ASP A 176 16.87 -3.28 2.56
C ASP A 176 17.08 -4.80 2.63
N ALA A 177 18.32 -5.24 2.88
CA ALA A 177 18.62 -6.66 3.06
C ALA A 177 17.85 -7.25 4.25
N TRP A 178 17.83 -6.55 5.39
CA TRP A 178 17.03 -6.94 6.55
C TRP A 178 15.53 -7.00 6.22
N ARG A 179 14.96 -6.00 5.54
CA ARG A 179 13.56 -5.99 5.13
C ARG A 179 13.23 -7.23 4.30
N ARG A 180 14.02 -7.49 3.25
CA ARG A 180 13.82 -8.66 2.38
C ARG A 180 13.88 -10.00 3.13
N LEU A 181 14.86 -10.17 4.00
CA LEU A 181 15.03 -11.40 4.78
C LEU A 181 13.95 -11.55 5.85
N SER A 182 13.64 -10.48 6.58
CA SER A 182 12.60 -10.50 7.61
C SER A 182 11.22 -10.81 7.03
N VAL A 183 10.90 -10.26 5.86
CA VAL A 183 9.67 -10.60 5.14
C VAL A 183 9.59 -12.09 4.84
N PHE A 184 10.68 -12.70 4.33
CA PHE A 184 10.72 -14.14 4.09
C PHE A 184 10.52 -14.94 5.39
N LEU A 185 11.15 -14.52 6.49
CA LEU A 185 11.04 -15.19 7.79
C LEU A 185 9.65 -15.04 8.42
N LEU A 186 8.95 -13.94 8.15
CA LEU A 186 7.59 -13.69 8.62
C LEU A 186 6.52 -14.40 7.77
N HIS A 187 6.90 -14.97 6.61
CA HIS A 187 5.97 -15.61 5.71
C HIS A 187 5.66 -17.04 6.18
N GLU A 188 4.44 -17.28 6.66
CA GLU A 188 4.01 -18.59 7.21
C GLU A 188 4.30 -19.76 6.27
N LYS A 189 4.18 -19.53 4.96
CA LYS A 189 4.47 -20.50 3.89
C LYS A 189 5.61 -20.05 2.99
N ASN A 190 6.76 -19.73 3.57
CA ASN A 190 7.88 -19.07 2.87
C ASN A 190 8.36 -19.76 1.57
N GLN A 191 8.07 -21.06 1.40
CA GLN A 191 8.34 -21.81 0.16
C GLN A 191 7.46 -21.39 -1.02
N GLU A 192 6.30 -20.78 -0.78
CA GLU A 192 5.39 -20.29 -1.82
C GLU A 192 5.93 -19.01 -2.50
N ARG A 193 6.90 -18.32 -1.89
CA ARG A 193 7.56 -17.11 -2.44
C ARG A 193 6.58 -15.97 -2.81
N THR A 194 5.38 -15.97 -2.24
CA THR A 194 4.33 -14.97 -2.43
C THR A 194 4.48 -13.79 -1.46
N PRO A 195 3.84 -12.64 -1.71
CA PRO A 195 3.80 -11.55 -0.74
C PRO A 195 3.19 -11.95 0.60
N LEU A 196 3.61 -11.29 1.68
CA LEU A 196 3.00 -11.46 3.00
C LEU A 196 1.52 -11.10 2.98
N SER A 197 0.72 -11.89 3.68
CA SER A 197 -0.63 -11.50 4.05
C SER A 197 -0.59 -10.62 5.32
N PRO A 198 -1.45 -9.59 5.43
CA PRO A 198 -1.59 -8.85 6.67
C PRO A 198 -1.95 -9.79 7.84
N PRO A 199 -1.27 -9.70 8.99
CA PRO A 199 -1.57 -10.55 10.14
C PRO A 199 -2.93 -10.19 10.75
N SER A 200 -3.57 -11.12 11.46
CA SER A 200 -4.84 -10.86 12.14
C SER A 200 -4.77 -9.73 13.18
N THR A 201 -3.58 -9.51 13.75
CA THR A 201 -3.28 -8.43 14.71
C THR A 201 -3.38 -7.03 14.11
N ILE A 202 -3.44 -6.89 12.78
CA ILE A 202 -3.54 -5.59 12.09
C ILE A 202 -4.83 -4.82 12.45
N THR A 203 -5.85 -5.51 12.94
CA THR A 203 -7.16 -4.91 13.28
C THR A 203 -7.04 -3.73 14.23
N LEU A 204 -6.22 -3.83 15.28
CA LEU A 204 -6.02 -2.73 16.23
C LEU A 204 -5.36 -1.51 15.57
N GLN A 205 -4.42 -1.73 14.64
CA GLN A 205 -3.74 -0.66 13.92
C GLN A 205 -4.70 0.04 12.93
N VAL A 206 -5.54 -0.75 12.26
CA VAL A 206 -6.62 -0.23 11.39
C VAL A 206 -7.60 0.63 12.19
N GLU A 207 -8.09 0.14 13.33
CA GLU A 207 -8.98 0.89 14.23
C GLU A 207 -8.36 2.19 14.75
N THR A 208 -7.06 2.15 15.08
CA THR A 208 -6.31 3.32 15.54
C THR A 208 -6.22 4.39 14.46
N LEU A 209 -5.82 4.02 13.24
CA LEU A 209 -5.76 4.95 12.11
C LEU A 209 -7.16 5.47 11.73
N GLN A 210 -8.15 4.59 11.70
CA GLN A 210 -9.53 4.94 11.44
C GLN A 210 -10.06 5.97 12.45
N SER A 211 -9.80 5.76 13.73
CA SER A 211 -10.21 6.68 14.80
C SER A 211 -9.51 8.04 14.68
N ALA A 212 -8.23 8.06 14.25
CA ALA A 212 -7.52 9.31 13.98
C ALA A 212 -8.14 10.06 12.79
N LEU A 213 -8.44 9.35 11.70
CA LEU A 213 -9.08 9.89 10.50
C LEU A 213 -10.49 10.40 10.79
N ASP A 214 -11.27 9.68 11.60
CA ASP A 214 -12.66 10.01 11.92
C ASP A 214 -12.82 11.36 12.65
N ARG A 215 -11.76 11.83 13.34
CA ARG A 215 -11.75 13.18 13.95
C ARG A 215 -11.95 14.28 12.92
N PHE A 216 -11.36 14.12 11.73
CA PHE A 216 -11.54 15.04 10.60
C PHE A 216 -12.77 14.67 9.78
N LEU A 217 -12.91 13.38 9.43
CA LEU A 217 -13.94 12.92 8.51
C LEU A 217 -15.35 13.05 9.07
N GLY A 218 -15.51 12.88 10.38
CA GLY A 218 -16.79 12.96 11.08
C GLY A 218 -17.49 14.32 10.92
N CYS A 219 -16.75 15.39 10.63
CA CYS A 219 -17.30 16.72 10.33
C CYS A 219 -18.11 16.76 9.02
N PHE A 220 -17.96 15.76 8.15
CA PHE A 220 -18.55 15.73 6.80
C PHE A 220 -19.50 14.56 6.56
N VAL A 221 -19.79 13.75 7.59
CA VAL A 221 -20.73 12.63 7.51
C VAL A 221 -22.15 13.14 7.76
N HIS A 222 -23.14 12.53 7.11
CA HIS A 222 -24.54 12.81 7.42
C HIS A 222 -24.88 12.49 8.89
N GLU A 223 -25.75 13.31 9.49
CA GLU A 223 -26.11 13.20 10.92
C GLU A 223 -26.92 11.94 11.26
N ASP A 224 -27.46 11.23 10.28
CA ASP A 224 -28.22 10.02 10.53
C ASP A 224 -27.32 8.86 10.97
N LYS A 225 -27.79 8.09 11.96
CA LYS A 225 -27.01 7.01 12.58
C LYS A 225 -26.57 5.96 11.56
N ARG A 226 -27.40 5.69 10.55
CA ARG A 226 -27.11 4.68 9.53
C ARG A 226 -25.93 5.11 8.66
N ALA A 227 -25.93 6.35 8.17
CA ALA A 227 -24.81 6.90 7.41
C ALA A 227 -23.51 6.87 8.21
N ARG A 228 -23.54 7.18 9.52
CA ARG A 228 -22.34 7.07 10.37
C ARG A 228 -21.85 5.63 10.49
N THR A 229 -22.73 4.67 10.74
CA THR A 229 -22.35 3.25 10.82
C THR A 229 -21.80 2.74 9.49
N ASP A 230 -22.46 3.06 8.37
CA ASP A 230 -22.02 2.66 7.04
C ASP A 230 -20.67 3.30 6.69
N GLN A 231 -20.46 4.58 7.00
CA GLN A 231 -19.18 5.27 6.77
C GLN A 231 -18.03 4.65 7.55
N ILE A 232 -18.22 4.31 8.82
CA ILE A 232 -17.20 3.66 9.65
C ILE A 232 -16.86 2.29 9.02
N ARG A 233 -17.85 1.44 8.78
CA ARG A 233 -17.63 0.11 8.19
C ARG A 233 -16.93 0.19 6.82
N ASN A 234 -17.36 1.13 5.97
CA ASN A 234 -16.81 1.30 4.64
C ASN A 234 -15.35 1.80 4.70
N LEU A 235 -15.05 2.73 5.61
CA LEU A 235 -13.68 3.24 5.81
C LEU A 235 -12.72 2.13 6.27
N GLU A 236 -13.16 1.26 7.18
CA GLU A 236 -12.36 0.08 7.58
C GLU A 236 -12.04 -0.80 6.36
N GLY A 237 -13.04 -1.06 5.51
CA GLY A 237 -12.86 -1.81 4.26
C GLY A 237 -11.83 -1.17 3.33
N VAL A 238 -11.90 0.15 3.13
CA VAL A 238 -10.92 0.90 2.32
C VAL A 238 -9.51 0.76 2.89
N ILE A 239 -9.34 0.98 4.20
CA ILE A 239 -8.03 0.86 4.85
C ILE A 239 -7.49 -0.57 4.66
N ARG A 240 -8.30 -1.60 4.82
CA ARG A 240 -7.87 -3.00 4.67
C ARG A 240 -7.45 -3.36 3.24
N GLU A 241 -8.12 -2.85 2.21
CA GLU A 241 -7.66 -3.07 0.83
C GLU A 241 -6.32 -2.35 0.57
N CYS A 242 -6.14 -1.13 1.08
CA CYS A 242 -4.85 -0.43 1.00
C CYS A 242 -3.75 -1.16 1.79
N VAL A 243 -4.07 -1.73 2.95
CA VAL A 243 -3.13 -2.55 3.74
C VAL A 243 -2.67 -3.76 2.94
N ALA A 244 -3.59 -4.48 2.29
CA ALA A 244 -3.21 -5.62 1.44
C ALA A 244 -2.19 -5.21 0.36
N PHE A 245 -2.42 -4.06 -0.29
CA PHE A 245 -1.47 -3.51 -1.27
C PHE A 245 -0.13 -3.07 -0.64
N GLY A 246 -0.16 -2.42 0.53
CA GLY A 246 1.07 -2.03 1.22
C GLY A 246 1.94 -3.23 1.60
N TYR A 247 1.32 -4.35 1.96
CA TYR A 247 2.03 -5.62 2.22
C TYR A 247 2.61 -6.23 0.94
N VAL A 248 1.95 -6.05 -0.21
CA VAL A 248 2.53 -6.41 -1.52
C VAL A 248 3.82 -5.62 -1.77
N LEU A 249 3.80 -4.30 -1.59
CA LEU A 249 5.00 -3.46 -1.79
C LEU A 249 6.09 -3.72 -0.74
N PHE A 250 5.70 -3.87 0.53
CA PHE A 250 6.63 -4.17 1.61
C PHE A 250 7.35 -5.51 1.40
N SER A 251 6.63 -6.50 0.85
CA SER A 251 7.18 -7.82 0.55
C SER A 251 7.96 -7.88 -0.76
N HIS A 252 7.90 -6.83 -1.57
CA HIS A 252 8.52 -6.82 -2.89
C HIS A 252 10.06 -6.81 -2.79
N PRO A 253 10.79 -7.54 -3.64
CA PRO A 253 12.26 -7.58 -3.60
C PRO A 253 12.89 -6.20 -3.88
N CYS A 254 12.33 -5.41 -4.79
CA CYS A 254 12.73 -4.01 -4.98
C CYS A 254 12.22 -3.10 -3.87
N ASN A 255 12.95 -2.00 -3.62
CA ASN A 255 12.48 -0.89 -2.80
C ASN A 255 11.56 0.02 -3.60
N TRP A 256 10.49 0.47 -2.94
CA TRP A 256 9.47 1.34 -3.50
C TRP A 256 9.33 2.61 -2.67
N ARG A 257 8.93 3.69 -3.32
CA ARG A 257 8.62 4.97 -2.67
C ARG A 257 7.31 5.53 -3.22
N TYR A 258 6.46 5.98 -2.30
CA TYR A 258 5.29 6.79 -2.64
C TYR A 258 5.70 8.23 -2.93
N VAL A 259 5.24 8.77 -4.06
CA VAL A 259 5.56 10.14 -4.50
C VAL A 259 4.29 10.99 -4.50
N TYR A 260 4.37 12.20 -3.95
CA TYR A 260 3.23 13.11 -3.81
C TYR A 260 3.43 14.45 -4.52
N THR A 261 4.54 14.60 -5.25
CA THR A 261 4.92 15.84 -5.93
C THR A 261 4.91 15.64 -7.43
N VAL A 262 4.22 16.52 -8.15
CA VAL A 262 4.31 16.64 -9.61
C VAL A 262 5.45 17.62 -9.93
N GLU A 263 6.24 17.35 -10.97
CA GLU A 263 7.25 18.30 -11.46
C GLU A 263 6.60 19.68 -11.69
N PRO A 264 7.26 20.79 -11.30
CA PRO A 264 6.68 22.13 -11.36
C PRO A 264 6.59 22.62 -12.81
N ARG A 265 5.61 22.13 -13.57
CA ARG A 265 5.33 22.59 -14.94
C ARG A 265 4.19 23.62 -15.02
N SER A 266 3.45 23.80 -13.94
CA SER A 266 2.34 24.77 -13.86
C SER A 266 2.38 25.49 -12.51
N SER A 267 2.23 26.80 -12.55
CA SER A 267 2.13 27.70 -11.38
C SER A 267 0.84 27.52 -10.56
N SER A 268 0.07 26.45 -10.81
CA SER A 268 -1.07 26.04 -10.00
C SER A 268 -0.61 25.02 -8.96
N ALA A 269 -1.00 25.25 -7.70
CA ALA A 269 -0.78 24.29 -6.62
C ALA A 269 -1.72 23.09 -6.80
N ASP A 270 -1.43 22.22 -7.77
CA ASP A 270 -2.22 21.03 -8.05
C ASP A 270 -2.11 20.07 -6.85
N ILE A 271 -3.26 19.67 -6.30
CA ILE A 271 -3.34 18.78 -5.16
C ILE A 271 -3.34 17.32 -5.63
N VAL A 272 -2.34 16.55 -5.18
CA VAL A 272 -2.16 15.15 -5.55
C VAL A 272 -3.00 14.25 -4.66
N VAL A 273 -4.11 13.74 -5.18
CA VAL A 273 -5.07 12.91 -4.41
C VAL A 273 -4.65 11.44 -4.28
N MET A 274 -3.71 10.97 -5.11
CA MET A 274 -3.17 9.62 -5.06
C MET A 274 -1.65 9.67 -5.23
N PRO A 275 -0.86 8.89 -4.47
CA PRO A 275 0.57 8.87 -4.68
C PRO A 275 0.90 8.20 -6.02
N GLY A 276 1.97 8.68 -6.65
CA GLY A 276 2.73 7.92 -7.62
C GLY A 276 3.62 6.88 -6.94
N LEU A 277 4.31 6.08 -7.75
CA LEU A 277 5.25 5.07 -7.30
C LEU A 277 6.56 5.15 -8.07
N GLU A 278 7.64 5.17 -7.31
CA GLU A 278 9.00 5.00 -7.80
C GLU A 278 9.60 3.69 -7.30
N ARG A 279 10.37 3.04 -8.17
CA ARG A 279 11.23 1.92 -7.81
C ARG A 279 12.66 2.43 -7.60
N LEU A 280 13.24 2.09 -6.47
CA LEU A 280 14.54 2.61 -6.02
C LEU A 280 15.70 1.62 -6.20
N SER A 281 15.39 0.33 -6.35
CA SER A 281 16.40 -0.72 -6.50
C SER A 281 15.97 -1.82 -7.44
N SER A 282 16.96 -2.57 -7.91
CA SER A 282 16.76 -3.85 -8.60
C SER A 282 16.23 -4.93 -7.65
N ARG A 283 15.81 -6.07 -8.21
CA ARG A 283 15.33 -7.22 -7.42
C ARG A 283 16.41 -7.83 -6.51
N LYS A 284 17.68 -7.56 -6.79
CA LYS A 284 18.82 -7.99 -5.96
C LYS A 284 19.12 -7.02 -4.81
N GLY A 285 18.40 -5.89 -4.75
CA GLY A 285 18.62 -4.82 -3.77
C GLY A 285 19.71 -3.84 -4.16
N GLU A 286 20.25 -3.93 -5.38
CA GLU A 286 21.18 -2.92 -5.88
C GLU A 286 20.41 -1.62 -6.20
N PRO A 287 20.77 -0.48 -5.58
CA PRO A 287 20.08 0.78 -5.78
C PRO A 287 20.28 1.31 -7.20
N TYR A 288 19.30 2.04 -7.71
CA TYR A 288 19.44 2.77 -8.97
C TYR A 288 20.05 4.16 -8.72
N ASP A 289 20.90 4.62 -9.66
CA ASP A 289 21.43 5.99 -9.66
C ASP A 289 20.31 7.04 -9.75
N THR A 290 19.23 6.70 -10.47
CA THR A 290 18.02 7.51 -10.57
C THR A 290 16.79 6.63 -10.31
N PRO A 291 15.89 7.02 -9.38
CA PRO A 291 14.62 6.34 -9.17
C PRO A 291 13.84 6.14 -10.48
N GLN A 292 13.27 4.96 -10.66
CA GLN A 292 12.46 4.64 -11.84
C GLN A 292 11.00 4.91 -11.53
N VAL A 293 10.41 5.91 -12.20
CA VAL A 293 8.98 6.22 -12.07
C VAL A 293 8.16 5.12 -12.74
N VAL A 294 7.32 4.45 -11.95
CA VAL A 294 6.42 3.38 -12.40
C VAL A 294 4.98 3.91 -12.52
N VAL A 295 4.55 4.73 -11.57
CA VAL A 295 3.25 5.43 -11.61
C VAL A 295 3.50 6.90 -11.33
N LYS A 296 2.94 7.79 -12.15
CA LYS A 296 2.95 9.23 -11.88
C LYS A 296 1.86 9.60 -10.86
N PRO A 297 2.11 10.53 -9.94
CA PRO A 297 1.10 11.03 -9.01
C PRO A 297 -0.02 11.81 -9.69
#